data_AF-A0A6A6V654-F1
#
_entry.id   AF-A0A6A6V654-F1
#
_cell.length_a   1.000
_cell.length_b   1.000
_cell.length_c   1.000
_cell.angle_alpha   90.00
_cell.angle_beta   90.00
_cell.angle_gamma   90.00
#
_symmetry.space_group_name_H-M   'P 1'
#
loop_
_entity.id
_entity.type
_entity.pdbx_description
1 polymer ?
#
loop_
_entity_poly.entity_id
_entity_poly.type
_entity_poly.pdbx_seq_one_letter_code
_entity_poly.pdbx_strand_id
1 'polypeptide(L)'
;MTQNPALEDILRNLAAIAAEQTGKPPAPSPPKGDPRSIADWDAAEVYISELAAYDPTYEEKIKALIAAQDEKLNRWMQLKHRITRDHNRRKREENELIAKMPPSVRKTMPRKVTKEVYEKRMQEYHTTLHKKWEELERENCRALAKWSVPFFCTRPGVLGEEDLNNHQKKMLDHLFDLFGKEPEVKDSVKKEDLEFSTASCTQNLATEKV
;
A
#
# COMPACT_ATOMS: atom_id res chain seq x y z
N MET A 1 28.38 -34.72 47.67
CA MET A 1 28.03 -33.86 46.53
C MET A 1 29.22 -32.95 46.26
N THR A 2 30.07 -33.33 45.31
CA THR A 2 31.28 -32.58 44.94
C THR A 2 30.88 -31.49 43.95
N GLN A 3 30.90 -30.23 44.39
CA GLN A 3 30.78 -29.08 43.49
C GLN A 3 31.99 -29.09 42.56
N ASN A 4 31.72 -29.10 41.25
CA ASN A 4 32.77 -29.16 40.23
C ASN A 4 33.26 -27.73 39.98
N PRO A 5 34.47 -27.36 40.44
CA PRO A 5 34.95 -25.97 40.38
C PRO A 5 35.08 -25.44 38.95
N ALA A 6 35.24 -26.33 37.96
CA ALA A 6 35.29 -25.96 36.55
C ALA A 6 33.97 -25.36 36.02
N LEU A 7 32.82 -25.72 36.59
CA LEU A 7 31.52 -25.17 36.18
C LEU A 7 31.32 -23.73 36.69
N GLU A 8 31.86 -23.39 37.86
CA GLU A 8 31.78 -22.03 38.40
C GLU A 8 32.60 -21.03 37.59
N ASP A 9 33.77 -21.43 37.09
CA ASP A 9 34.60 -20.57 36.24
C ASP A 9 33.97 -20.33 34.86
N ILE A 10 33.29 -21.34 34.29
CA ILE A 10 32.54 -21.17 33.03
C ILE A 10 31.37 -20.20 33.24
N LEU A 11 30.63 -20.32 34.34
CA LEU A 11 29.51 -19.43 34.65
C LEU A 11 29.97 -17.99 34.93
N ARG A 12 31.13 -17.79 35.57
CA ARG A 12 31.72 -16.44 35.75
C ARG A 12 32.17 -15.82 34.43
N ASN A 13 32.82 -16.59 33.55
CA ASN A 13 33.24 -16.07 32.25
C ASN A 13 32.04 -15.72 31.37
N LEU A 14 30.97 -16.52 31.38
CA LEU A 14 29.74 -16.19 30.66
C LEU A 14 29.05 -14.93 31.22
N ALA A 15 29.05 -14.74 32.55
CA ALA A 15 28.52 -13.53 33.17
C ALA A 15 29.36 -12.29 32.86
N ALA A 16 30.69 -12.41 32.77
CA ALA A 16 31.59 -11.32 32.38
C ALA A 16 31.39 -10.90 30.91
N ILE A 17 31.25 -11.88 30.00
CA ILE A 17 30.96 -11.62 28.58
C ILE A 17 29.58 -10.97 28.41
N ALA A 18 28.57 -11.39 29.19
CA ALA A 18 27.27 -10.76 29.20
C ALA A 18 27.29 -9.33 29.77
N ALA A 19 28.17 -9.05 30.74
CA ALA A 19 28.34 -7.71 31.32
C ALA A 19 29.05 -6.74 30.36
N GLU A 20 30.02 -7.19 29.56
CA GLU A 20 30.68 -6.35 28.55
C GLU A 20 29.75 -5.96 27.39
N GLN A 21 28.68 -6.74 27.13
CA GLN A 21 27.66 -6.36 26.15
C GLN A 21 26.57 -5.41 26.68
N THR A 22 26.67 -4.94 27.92
CA THR A 22 25.76 -3.90 28.46
C THR A 22 26.12 -2.48 27.99
N GLY A 23 27.18 -2.32 27.19
CA GLY A 23 27.46 -1.08 26.49
C GLY A 23 26.30 -0.73 25.56
N LYS A 24 25.61 0.39 25.84
CA LYS A 24 24.59 0.96 24.97
C LYS A 24 25.04 0.85 23.51
N PRO A 25 24.27 0.19 22.62
CA PRO A 25 24.70 -0.03 21.24
C PRO A 25 25.12 1.31 20.64
N PRO A 26 26.25 1.35 19.90
CA PRO A 26 26.74 2.58 19.30
C PRO A 26 25.61 3.20 18.47
N ALA A 27 25.48 4.52 18.54
CA ALA A 27 24.44 5.23 17.79
C ALA A 27 24.56 4.85 16.30
N PRO A 28 23.43 4.52 15.64
CA PRO A 28 23.46 4.10 14.24
C PRO A 28 24.11 5.19 13.40
N SER A 29 25.08 4.79 12.58
CA SER A 29 25.70 5.69 11.61
C SER A 29 24.75 5.94 10.45
N PRO A 30 24.78 7.12 9.81
CA PRO A 30 23.99 7.36 8.61
C PRO A 30 24.38 6.34 7.51
N PRO A 31 23.41 5.91 6.68
CA PRO A 31 23.66 4.94 5.63
C PRO A 31 24.74 5.44 4.65
N LYS A 32 25.64 4.55 4.27
CA LYS A 32 26.80 4.91 3.43
C LYS A 32 26.45 4.77 1.95
N GLY A 33 26.41 5.90 1.24
CA GLY A 33 26.27 5.91 -0.23
C GLY A 33 25.17 6.85 -0.73
N ASP A 34 25.24 7.22 -2.00
CA ASP A 34 24.16 7.96 -2.68
C ASP A 34 23.06 6.95 -3.07
N PRO A 35 21.83 7.05 -2.54
CA PRO A 35 20.73 6.15 -2.89
C PRO A 35 20.42 6.18 -4.39
N ARG A 36 20.77 7.26 -5.09
CA ARG A 36 20.53 7.41 -6.53
C ARG A 36 21.46 6.57 -7.41
N SER A 37 22.59 6.10 -6.87
CA SER A 37 23.55 5.24 -7.57
C SER A 37 23.37 3.76 -7.30
N ILE A 38 22.47 3.39 -6.38
CA ILE A 38 22.20 1.99 -6.06
C ILE A 38 21.43 1.36 -7.22
N ALA A 39 22.07 0.40 -7.90
CA ALA A 39 21.47 -0.41 -8.97
C ALA A 39 21.10 -1.82 -8.48
N ASP A 40 21.81 -2.32 -7.48
CA ASP A 40 21.66 -3.66 -6.94
C ASP A 40 20.56 -3.74 -5.85
N TRP A 41 19.80 -4.82 -5.84
CA TRP A 41 18.69 -5.03 -4.90
C TRP A 41 19.18 -5.21 -3.46
N ASP A 42 20.18 -6.07 -3.25
CA ASP A 42 20.66 -6.40 -1.90
C ASP A 42 21.24 -5.15 -1.21
N ALA A 43 21.96 -4.33 -1.98
CA ALA A 43 22.46 -3.04 -1.49
C ALA A 43 21.32 -2.07 -1.10
N ALA A 44 20.20 -2.07 -1.83
CA ALA A 44 19.05 -1.22 -1.51
C ALA A 44 18.33 -1.67 -0.24
N GLU A 45 18.22 -2.98 -0.01
CA GLU A 45 17.59 -3.55 1.19
C GLU A 45 18.38 -3.21 2.45
N VAL A 46 19.71 -3.35 2.39
CA VAL A 46 20.63 -2.91 3.46
C VAL A 46 20.51 -1.41 3.70
N TYR A 47 20.48 -0.60 2.63
CA TYR A 47 20.35 0.86 2.75
C TYR A 47 19.06 1.26 3.49
N ILE A 48 17.93 0.61 3.19
CA ILE A 48 16.65 0.90 3.85
C ILE A 48 16.66 0.48 5.32
N SER A 49 17.25 -0.67 5.62
CA SER A 49 17.41 -1.13 7.00
C SER A 49 18.28 -0.17 7.82
N GLU A 50 19.40 0.30 7.25
CA GLU A 50 20.26 1.32 7.86
C GLU A 50 19.53 2.67 8.03
N LEU A 51 18.77 3.09 7.02
CA LEU A 51 17.99 4.33 7.05
C LEU A 51 16.92 4.30 8.16
N ALA A 52 16.20 3.19 8.28
CA ALA A 52 15.18 3.01 9.32
C ALA A 52 15.79 2.99 10.72
N ALA A 53 16.97 2.37 10.90
CA ALA A 53 17.70 2.40 12.16
C ALA A 53 18.20 3.81 12.50
N TYR A 54 18.59 4.60 11.48
CA TYR A 54 19.13 5.94 11.64
C TYR A 54 18.06 7.02 11.93
N ASP A 55 16.95 7.04 11.17
CA ASP A 55 15.85 7.99 11.33
C ASP A 55 14.58 7.28 11.83
N PRO A 56 14.26 7.35 13.14
CA PRO A 56 13.04 6.72 13.66
C PRO A 56 11.76 7.34 13.09
N THR A 57 11.81 8.56 12.56
CA THR A 57 10.65 9.18 11.92
C THR A 57 10.39 8.61 10.52
N TYR A 58 11.33 7.87 9.93
CA TYR A 58 11.18 7.24 8.63
C TYR A 58 10.05 6.21 8.64
N GLU A 59 10.03 5.33 9.65
CA GLU A 59 8.97 4.34 9.84
C GLU A 59 7.59 5.00 9.96
N GLU A 60 7.47 6.07 10.74
CA GLU A 60 6.21 6.81 10.90
C GLU A 60 5.74 7.43 9.57
N LYS A 61 6.65 7.95 8.76
CA LYS A 61 6.34 8.51 7.43
C LYS A 61 5.83 7.44 6.47
N ILE A 62 6.46 6.26 6.43
CA ILE A 62 6.02 5.14 5.58
C ILE A 62 4.63 4.64 6.04
N LYS A 63 4.44 4.45 7.35
CA LYS A 63 3.12 4.07 7.90
C LYS A 63 2.03 5.09 7.59
N ALA A 64 2.33 6.38 7.70
CA ALA A 64 1.41 7.44 7.33
C ALA A 64 1.08 7.43 5.83
N LEU A 65 2.05 7.14 4.97
CA LEU A 65 1.86 7.00 3.53
C LEU A 65 0.89 5.84 3.21
N ILE A 66 1.12 4.67 3.82
CA ILE A 66 0.25 3.49 3.67
C ILE A 66 -1.17 3.80 4.15
N ALA A 67 -1.31 4.37 5.34
CA ALA A 67 -2.63 4.72 5.89
C ALA A 67 -3.38 5.75 5.02
N ALA A 68 -2.68 6.73 4.45
CA ALA A 68 -3.27 7.71 3.54
C ALA A 68 -3.74 7.06 2.22
N GLN A 69 -2.99 6.09 1.69
CA GLN A 69 -3.40 5.30 0.54
C GLN A 69 -4.65 4.47 0.84
N ASP A 70 -4.68 3.76 1.96
CA ASP A 70 -5.83 2.97 2.39
C ASP A 70 -7.08 3.83 2.58
N GLU A 71 -6.94 5.02 3.14
CA GLU A 71 -8.06 5.96 3.28
C GLU A 71 -8.62 6.37 1.91
N LYS A 72 -7.76 6.71 0.94
CA LYS A 72 -8.17 7.06 -0.43
C LYS A 72 -8.88 5.88 -1.11
N LEU A 73 -8.32 4.67 -1.01
CA LEU A 73 -8.91 3.43 -1.52
C LEU A 73 -10.29 3.16 -0.93
N ASN A 74 -10.43 3.26 0.39
CA ASN A 74 -11.70 3.08 1.09
C ASN A 74 -12.75 4.09 0.64
N ARG A 75 -12.37 5.37 0.47
CA ARG A 75 -13.28 6.41 -0.05
C ARG A 75 -13.75 6.09 -1.48
N TRP A 76 -12.86 5.58 -2.35
CA TRP A 76 -13.23 5.19 -3.70
C TRP A 76 -14.19 3.99 -3.71
N MET A 77 -13.96 2.99 -2.87
CA MET A 77 -14.86 1.83 -2.71
C MET A 77 -16.23 2.25 -2.18
N GLN A 78 -16.29 3.12 -1.17
CA GLN A 78 -17.55 3.68 -0.69
C GLN A 78 -18.33 4.42 -1.79
N LEU A 79 -17.63 5.14 -2.67
CA LEU A 79 -18.27 5.81 -3.81
C LEU A 79 -18.87 4.79 -4.79
N LYS A 80 -18.17 3.71 -5.12
CA LYS A 80 -18.70 2.61 -5.95
C LYS A 80 -19.95 1.98 -5.34
N HIS A 81 -19.91 1.67 -4.05
CA HIS A 81 -21.05 1.13 -3.32
C HIS A 81 -22.22 2.09 -3.31
N ARG A 82 -21.99 3.40 -3.16
CA ARG A 82 -23.04 4.43 -3.23
C ARG A 82 -23.69 4.47 -4.61
N ILE A 83 -22.91 4.46 -5.69
CA ILE A 83 -23.45 4.44 -7.07
C ILE A 83 -24.35 3.22 -7.29
N THR A 84 -23.88 2.05 -6.84
CA THR A 84 -24.62 0.79 -6.96
C THR A 84 -25.89 0.78 -6.12
N ARG A 85 -25.81 1.26 -4.86
CA ARG A 85 -26.96 1.38 -3.96
C ARG A 85 -28.01 2.33 -4.52
N ASP A 86 -27.61 3.49 -5.02
CA ASP A 86 -28.51 4.46 -5.63
C ASP A 86 -29.20 3.90 -6.88
N HIS A 87 -28.47 3.17 -7.73
CA HIS A 87 -29.07 2.50 -8.89
C HIS A 87 -30.11 1.47 -8.47
N ASN A 88 -29.76 0.59 -7.52
CA ASN A 88 -30.65 -0.44 -7.02
C ASN A 88 -31.90 0.15 -6.33
N ARG A 89 -31.74 1.24 -5.57
CA ARG A 89 -32.86 1.96 -4.95
C ARG A 89 -33.83 2.48 -6.01
N ARG A 90 -33.33 3.23 -7.01
CA ARG A 90 -34.17 3.79 -8.09
C ARG A 90 -34.87 2.70 -8.91
N LYS A 91 -34.18 1.58 -9.16
CA LYS A 91 -34.76 0.42 -9.86
C LYS A 91 -35.90 -0.23 -9.06
N ARG A 92 -35.78 -0.33 -7.73
CA ARG A 92 -36.84 -0.83 -6.86
C ARG A 92 -38.04 0.11 -6.86
N GLU A 93 -37.82 1.40 -6.67
CA GLU A 93 -38.85 2.44 -6.70
C GLU A 93 -39.63 2.43 -8.04
N GLU A 94 -38.92 2.30 -9.16
CA GLU A 94 -39.54 2.18 -10.49
C GLU A 94 -40.37 0.90 -10.63
N ASN A 95 -39.84 -0.25 -10.18
CA ASN A 95 -40.58 -1.52 -10.21
C ASN A 95 -41.84 -1.47 -9.35
N GLU A 96 -41.78 -0.86 -8.16
CA GLU A 96 -42.94 -0.68 -7.29
C GLU A 96 -44.00 0.24 -7.94
N LEU A 97 -43.56 1.31 -8.60
CA LEU A 97 -44.46 2.20 -9.34
C LEU A 97 -45.15 1.45 -10.49
N ILE A 98 -44.39 0.68 -11.28
CA ILE A 98 -44.93 -0.14 -12.38
C ILE A 98 -45.91 -1.19 -11.85
N ALA A 99 -45.62 -1.82 -10.71
CA ALA A 99 -46.48 -2.82 -10.10
C ALA A 99 -47.86 -2.25 -9.70
N LYS A 100 -47.89 -1.01 -9.20
CA LYS A 100 -49.11 -0.29 -8.81
C LYS A 100 -49.91 0.26 -9.98
N MET A 101 -49.32 0.34 -11.19
CA MET A 101 -49.98 0.94 -12.35
C MET A 101 -50.93 -0.03 -13.08
N PRO A 102 -52.00 0.49 -13.72
CA PRO A 102 -52.86 -0.31 -14.60
C PRO A 102 -52.06 -0.87 -15.80
N PRO A 103 -52.37 -2.09 -16.29
CA PRO A 103 -51.66 -2.70 -17.42
C PRO A 103 -51.62 -1.85 -18.70
N SER A 104 -52.64 -1.03 -18.93
CA SER A 104 -52.74 -0.10 -20.07
C SER A 104 -51.68 1.00 -20.05
N VAL A 105 -51.26 1.44 -18.85
CA VAL A 105 -50.28 2.52 -18.66
C VAL A 105 -48.84 1.98 -18.58
N ARG A 106 -48.66 0.72 -18.15
CA ARG A 106 -47.32 0.10 -18.04
C ARG A 106 -46.57 0.02 -19.37
N LYS A 107 -47.29 -0.20 -20.48
CA LYS A 107 -46.68 -0.36 -21.82
C LYS A 107 -46.17 0.95 -22.41
N THR A 108 -46.70 2.09 -21.96
CA THR A 108 -46.38 3.42 -22.51
C THR A 108 -45.43 4.22 -21.63
N MET A 109 -45.14 3.77 -20.39
CA MET A 109 -44.24 4.52 -19.53
C MET A 109 -42.77 4.33 -19.94
N PRO A 110 -42.03 5.40 -20.26
CA PRO A 110 -40.60 5.31 -20.51
C PRO A 110 -39.87 4.93 -19.23
N ARG A 111 -39.04 3.89 -19.28
CA ARG A 111 -38.20 3.50 -18.14
C ARG A 111 -37.17 4.59 -17.86
N LYS A 112 -37.24 5.17 -16.67
CA LYS A 112 -36.34 6.23 -16.22
C LYS A 112 -34.99 5.67 -15.76
N VAL A 113 -34.92 4.38 -15.40
CA VAL A 113 -33.68 3.71 -15.01
C VAL A 113 -33.32 2.66 -16.07
N THR A 114 -32.65 3.10 -17.14
CA THR A 114 -32.11 2.17 -18.13
C THR A 114 -30.78 1.60 -17.64
N LYS A 115 -30.52 0.34 -18.01
CA LYS A 115 -29.24 -0.33 -17.78
C LYS A 115 -28.07 0.49 -18.35
N GLU A 116 -28.28 1.10 -19.52
CA GLU A 116 -27.33 1.96 -20.22
C GLU A 116 -26.87 3.17 -19.39
N VAL A 117 -27.78 3.85 -18.69
CA VAL A 117 -27.43 4.99 -17.83
C VAL A 117 -26.54 4.57 -16.67
N TYR A 118 -26.77 3.38 -16.10
CA TYR A 118 -25.92 2.83 -15.05
C TYR A 118 -24.55 2.43 -15.57
N GLU A 119 -24.49 1.73 -16.70
CA GLU A 119 -23.23 1.33 -17.33
C GLU A 119 -22.37 2.53 -17.67
N LYS A 120 -22.96 3.58 -18.27
CA LYS A 120 -22.25 4.84 -18.55
C LYS A 120 -21.69 5.46 -17.28
N ARG A 121 -22.48 5.55 -16.20
CA ARG A 121 -22.03 6.11 -14.92
C ARG A 121 -20.92 5.27 -14.27
N MET A 122 -20.98 3.95 -14.41
CA MET A 122 -19.92 3.05 -13.94
C MET A 122 -18.64 3.20 -14.75
N GLN A 123 -18.74 3.35 -16.08
CA GLN A 123 -17.61 3.62 -16.95
C GLN A 123 -16.93 4.94 -16.58
N GLU A 124 -17.71 6.02 -16.41
CA GLU A 124 -17.20 7.31 -15.95
C GLU A 124 -16.49 7.20 -14.59
N TYR A 125 -17.05 6.40 -13.66
CA TYR A 125 -16.40 6.09 -12.38
C TYR A 125 -15.05 5.39 -12.58
N HIS A 126 -14.98 4.35 -13.41
CA HIS A 126 -13.74 3.61 -13.65
C HIS A 126 -12.67 4.47 -14.32
N THR A 127 -13.03 5.26 -15.33
CA THR A 127 -12.09 6.20 -15.97
C THR A 127 -11.56 7.24 -15.00
N THR A 128 -12.43 7.78 -14.13
CA THR A 128 -12.02 8.75 -13.10
C THR A 128 -11.14 8.10 -12.04
N LEU A 129 -11.48 6.88 -11.62
CA LEU A 129 -10.72 6.12 -10.64
C LEU A 129 -9.30 5.81 -11.15
N HIS A 130 -9.17 5.40 -12.42
CA HIS A 130 -7.87 5.15 -13.04
C HIS A 130 -6.97 6.39 -12.98
N LYS A 131 -7.47 7.55 -13.38
CA LYS A 131 -6.70 8.80 -13.32
C LYS A 131 -6.27 9.16 -11.90
N LYS A 132 -7.17 8.98 -10.93
CA LYS A 132 -6.86 9.22 -9.51
C LYS A 132 -5.87 8.22 -8.94
N TRP A 133 -5.88 6.98 -9.44
CA TRP A 133 -4.91 5.96 -9.08
C TRP A 133 -3.51 6.32 -9.59
N GLU A 134 -3.39 6.71 -10.86
CA GLU A 134 -2.11 7.16 -11.44
C GLU A 134 -1.55 8.39 -10.72
N GLU A 135 -2.40 9.34 -10.34
CA GLU A 135 -2.01 10.51 -9.55
C GLU A 135 -1.52 10.10 -8.16
N LEU A 136 -2.21 9.17 -7.48
CA LEU A 136 -1.80 8.64 -6.18
C LEU A 136 -0.45 7.93 -6.26
N GLU A 137 -0.25 7.07 -7.26
CA GLU A 137 1.01 6.37 -7.49
C GLU A 137 2.16 7.38 -7.68
N ARG A 138 1.93 8.41 -8.51
CA ARG A 138 2.91 9.47 -8.75
C ARG A 138 3.24 10.27 -7.48
N GLU A 139 2.23 10.59 -6.66
CA GLU A 139 2.41 11.24 -5.36
C GLU A 139 3.26 10.38 -4.41
N ASN A 140 2.96 9.09 -4.34
CA ASN A 140 3.68 8.14 -3.49
C ASN A 140 5.14 7.99 -3.95
N CYS A 141 5.39 7.80 -5.24
CA CYS A 141 6.74 7.73 -5.79
C CYS A 141 7.54 9.00 -5.50
N ARG A 142 6.92 10.18 -5.61
CA ARG A 142 7.57 11.46 -5.26
C ARG A 142 7.89 11.56 -3.76
N ALA A 143 7.00 11.08 -2.89
CA ALA A 143 7.24 11.06 -1.46
C ALA A 143 8.42 10.15 -1.10
N LEU A 144 8.45 8.93 -1.65
CA LEU A 144 9.55 7.99 -1.47
C LEU A 144 10.88 8.52 -2.02
N ALA A 145 10.86 9.15 -3.20
CA ALA A 145 12.04 9.80 -3.77
C ALA A 145 12.57 10.94 -2.88
N LYS A 146 11.67 11.72 -2.27
CA LYS A 146 12.02 12.79 -1.31
C LYS A 146 12.65 12.25 -0.04
N TRP A 147 12.29 11.04 0.38
CA TRP A 147 12.88 10.34 1.52
C TRP A 147 14.07 9.47 1.15
N SER A 148 14.65 9.67 -0.03
CA SER A 148 15.88 8.98 -0.45
C SER A 148 15.74 7.46 -0.55
N VAL A 149 14.53 6.96 -0.80
CA VAL A 149 14.30 5.53 -1.01
C VAL A 149 14.95 5.12 -2.34
N PRO A 150 15.80 4.07 -2.38
CA PRO A 150 16.40 3.57 -3.61
C PRO A 150 15.35 3.23 -4.67
N PHE A 151 15.71 3.26 -5.95
CA PHE A 151 14.83 3.03 -7.11
C PHE A 151 13.77 4.12 -7.36
N PHE A 152 13.33 4.87 -6.35
CA PHE A 152 12.43 6.03 -6.54
C PHE A 152 13.19 7.32 -6.84
N CYS A 153 14.47 7.39 -6.45
CA CYS A 153 15.34 8.54 -6.72
C CYS A 153 16.45 8.25 -7.75
N THR A 154 16.43 7.08 -8.39
CA THR A 154 17.47 6.64 -9.33
C THR A 154 17.56 7.55 -10.55
N ARG A 155 18.80 7.87 -10.98
CA ARG A 155 19.02 8.70 -12.17
C ARG A 155 18.66 7.91 -13.44
N PRO A 156 18.12 8.57 -14.47
CA PRO A 156 17.88 7.93 -15.75
C PRO A 156 19.19 7.34 -16.31
N GLY A 157 19.15 6.10 -16.77
CA GLY A 157 20.29 5.39 -17.37
C GLY A 157 21.11 4.52 -16.42
N VAL A 158 20.82 4.50 -15.11
CA VAL A 158 21.47 3.57 -14.16
C VAL A 158 20.91 2.15 -14.29
N LEU A 159 19.59 2.03 -14.49
CA LEU A 159 18.86 0.79 -14.69
C LEU A 159 18.00 0.90 -15.95
N GLY A 160 17.72 -0.24 -16.59
CA GLY A 160 16.70 -0.33 -17.63
C GLY A 160 15.32 -0.03 -17.05
N GLU A 161 14.38 0.44 -17.88
CA GLU A 161 13.03 0.80 -17.41
C GLU A 161 12.27 -0.40 -16.83
N GLU A 162 12.42 -1.59 -17.43
CA GLU A 162 11.80 -2.82 -16.94
C GLU A 162 12.37 -3.24 -15.56
N ASP A 163 13.69 -3.25 -15.42
CA ASP A 163 14.36 -3.58 -14.16
C ASP A 163 14.03 -2.56 -13.07
N LEU A 164 14.00 -1.28 -13.42
CA LEU A 164 13.63 -0.21 -12.48
C LEU A 164 12.22 -0.39 -11.95
N ASN A 165 11.25 -0.68 -12.83
CA ASN A 165 9.86 -0.93 -12.44
C ASN A 165 9.75 -2.19 -11.54
N ASN A 166 10.49 -3.26 -11.88
CA ASN A 166 10.52 -4.48 -11.08
C ASN A 166 11.12 -4.24 -9.69
N HIS A 167 12.21 -3.47 -9.60
CA HIS A 167 12.83 -3.11 -8.33
C HIS A 167 11.97 -2.16 -7.49
N GLN A 168 11.31 -1.18 -8.12
CA GLN A 168 10.34 -0.32 -7.42
C GLN A 168 9.21 -1.14 -6.82
N LYS A 169 8.65 -2.10 -7.57
CA LYS A 169 7.60 -3.00 -7.05
C LYS A 169 8.10 -3.80 -5.85
N LYS A 170 9.24 -4.48 -5.99
CA LYS A 170 9.85 -5.24 -4.90
C LYS A 170 10.13 -4.36 -3.67
N MET A 171 10.54 -3.10 -3.88
CA MET A 171 10.78 -2.15 -2.79
C MET A 171 9.49 -1.76 -2.07
N LEU A 172 8.39 -1.56 -2.79
CA LEU A 172 7.09 -1.32 -2.15
C LEU A 172 6.65 -2.53 -1.32
N ASP A 173 6.78 -3.74 -1.86
CA ASP A 173 6.45 -4.98 -1.15
C ASP A 173 7.31 -5.11 0.11
N HIS A 174 8.61 -4.88 0.01
CA HIS A 174 9.53 -4.92 1.16
C HIS A 174 9.21 -3.85 2.22
N LEU A 175 8.92 -2.61 1.82
CA LEU A 175 8.50 -1.55 2.75
C LEU A 175 7.17 -1.90 3.44
N PHE A 176 6.27 -2.58 2.74
CA PHE A 176 5.03 -3.07 3.31
C PHE A 176 5.28 -4.23 4.29
N ASP A 177 6.19 -5.16 3.99
CA ASP A 177 6.55 -6.24 4.91
C ASP A 177 7.22 -5.72 6.19
N LEU A 178 8.06 -4.68 6.08
CA LEU A 178 8.74 -4.07 7.22
C LEU A 178 7.81 -3.23 8.10
N PHE A 179 6.94 -2.42 7.48
CA PHE A 179 6.22 -1.35 8.17
C PHE A 179 4.70 -1.44 8.06
N GLY A 180 4.18 -2.22 7.12
CA GLY A 180 2.78 -2.55 7.00
C GLY A 180 2.34 -3.24 8.28
N LYS A 181 1.48 -2.59 9.04
CA LYS A 181 0.85 -3.24 10.18
C LYS A 181 0.04 -4.40 9.63
N GLU A 182 0.27 -5.60 10.15
CA GLU A 182 -0.78 -6.62 10.15
C GLU A 182 -2.00 -5.92 10.75
N PRO A 183 -3.13 -5.79 10.02
CA PRO A 183 -4.29 -5.18 10.62
C PRO A 183 -4.59 -6.01 11.86
N GLU A 184 -4.50 -5.41 13.04
CA GLU A 184 -5.07 -6.02 14.24
C GLU A 184 -6.56 -6.14 13.94
N VAL A 185 -6.95 -7.28 13.37
CA VAL A 185 -8.33 -7.65 13.14
C VAL A 185 -8.90 -7.82 14.53
N LYS A 186 -9.42 -6.72 15.09
CA LYS A 186 -10.34 -6.80 16.20
C LYS A 186 -11.55 -7.54 15.65
N ASP A 187 -11.57 -8.85 15.90
CA ASP A 187 -12.60 -9.83 15.56
C ASP A 187 -14.00 -9.19 15.56
N SER A 188 -14.52 -8.76 14.40
CA SER A 188 -15.89 -8.26 14.28
C SER A 188 -16.44 -8.12 12.86
N VAL A 189 -15.61 -8.10 11.80
CA VAL A 189 -16.13 -7.91 10.42
C VAL A 189 -16.09 -9.24 9.66
N LYS A 190 -17.28 -9.70 9.26
CA LYS A 190 -17.48 -10.97 8.54
C LYS A 190 -16.70 -10.95 7.23
N LYS A 191 -15.97 -12.05 6.99
CA LYS A 191 -14.96 -12.28 5.94
C LYS A 191 -15.46 -12.23 4.48
N GLU A 192 -16.74 -11.97 4.24
CA GLU A 192 -17.38 -12.16 2.92
C GLU A 192 -17.20 -10.98 1.94
N ASP A 193 -16.68 -9.82 2.38
CA ASP A 193 -16.59 -8.61 1.55
C ASP A 193 -15.16 -8.24 1.07
N LEU A 194 -14.12 -9.04 1.37
CA LEU A 194 -12.70 -8.59 1.27
C LEU A 194 -11.82 -9.30 0.21
N GLU A 195 -12.38 -9.90 -0.85
CA GLU A 195 -11.59 -10.65 -1.85
C GLU A 195 -11.11 -9.85 -3.10
N PHE A 196 -11.16 -8.52 -3.14
CA PHE A 196 -10.96 -7.78 -4.40
C PHE A 196 -9.76 -6.82 -4.52
N SER A 197 -8.77 -6.82 -3.61
CA SER A 197 -7.88 -5.64 -3.47
C SER A 197 -6.35 -5.86 -3.46
N THR A 198 -5.78 -6.85 -4.16
CA THR A 198 -4.30 -7.03 -4.16
C THR A 198 -3.61 -7.12 -5.53
N ALA A 199 -4.29 -6.87 -6.66
CA ALA A 199 -3.63 -6.95 -7.97
C ALA A 199 -3.95 -5.74 -8.85
N SER A 200 -3.09 -4.70 -8.82
CA SER A 200 -2.79 -3.81 -9.96
C SER A 200 -1.97 -2.59 -9.51
N CYS A 201 -0.63 -2.63 -9.60
CA CYS A 201 0.24 -1.49 -9.25
C CYS A 201 1.39 -1.23 -10.26
N THR A 202 1.41 -1.80 -11.47
CA THR A 202 2.66 -1.79 -12.27
C THR A 202 2.52 -1.50 -13.76
N GLN A 203 1.73 -0.52 -14.23
CA GLN A 203 1.65 -0.25 -15.68
C GLN A 203 1.78 1.20 -16.19
N ASN A 204 1.83 2.28 -15.39
CA ASN A 204 1.57 3.63 -15.95
C ASN A 204 2.65 4.72 -15.70
N LEU A 205 3.94 4.43 -15.85
CA LEU A 205 5.01 5.46 -15.75
C LEU A 205 5.73 5.82 -17.07
N ALA A 206 5.30 5.29 -18.23
CA ALA A 206 6.08 5.39 -19.48
C ALA A 206 5.72 6.51 -20.48
N THR A 207 4.83 7.47 -20.20
CA THR A 207 4.36 8.42 -21.25
C THR A 207 4.40 9.92 -20.96
N GLU A 208 5.10 10.40 -19.93
CA GLU A 208 5.30 11.86 -19.73
C GLU A 208 6.75 12.29 -20.02
N LYS A 209 7.13 12.25 -21.31
CA LYS A 209 8.21 13.09 -21.86
C LYS A 209 7.56 14.11 -22.80
N VAL A 210 7.41 15.34 -22.32
CA VAL A 210 7.24 16.56 -23.13
C VAL A 210 8.39 17.49 -22.76
#